data_AF-A0A975VYY9-F1
#
_entry.id   AF-A0A975VYY9-F1
#
_cell.length_a   1.000
_cell.length_b   1.000
_cell.length_c   1.000
_cell.angle_alpha   90.00
_cell.angle_beta   90.00
_cell.angle_gamma   90.00
#
_symmetry.space_group_name_H-M   'P 1'
#
loop_
_entity.id
_entity.type
_entity.pdbx_description
1 polymer ?
#
loop_
_entity_poly.entity_id
_entity_poly.type
_entity_poly.pdbx_seq_one_letter_code
_entity_poly.pdbx_strand_id
1 'polypeptide(L)'
;MRLLRDCDGVLANLSPFRGVEPDRGSVFEAAFALAIGKPVAAWIGDHWNTRERSAVLRRVWRDADGRVRDKTDGGLVEDFGLPVNLMLACSLL
;
A
#
# COMPACT_ATOMS: atom_id res chain seq x y z
N MET A 1 7.81 16.59 9.61
CA MET A 1 6.76 17.46 9.00
C MET A 1 7.28 18.75 8.38
N ARG A 2 8.32 19.43 8.90
CA ARG A 2 8.86 20.66 8.28
C ARG A 2 9.27 20.46 6.82
N LEU A 3 10.05 19.41 6.53
CA LEU A 3 10.47 19.10 5.15
C LEU A 3 9.28 18.90 4.20
N LEU A 4 8.24 18.20 4.65
CA LEU A 4 7.00 18.02 3.87
C LEU A 4 6.23 19.31 3.68
N ARG A 5 6.41 20.35 4.49
CA ARG A 5 5.80 21.68 4.29
C ARG A 5 6.64 22.58 3.40
N ASP A 6 7.96 22.37 3.36
CA ASP A 6 8.88 23.22 2.60
C ASP A 6 9.16 22.70 1.17
N CYS A 7 8.90 21.42 0.86
CA CYS A 7 9.16 20.85 -0.48
C CYS A 7 8.14 21.28 -1.57
N ASP A 8 8.47 21.09 -2.85
CA ASP A 8 7.53 21.34 -3.94
C ASP A 8 6.61 20.14 -4.26
N GLY A 9 7.02 18.93 -3.87
CA GLY A 9 6.28 17.69 -4.09
C GLY A 9 6.89 16.51 -3.36
N VAL A 10 6.24 15.35 -3.45
CA VAL A 10 6.69 14.10 -2.81
C VAL A 10 6.72 12.96 -3.82
N LEU A 11 7.83 12.22 -3.86
CA LEU A 11 7.93 10.93 -4.53
C LEU A 11 8.00 9.84 -3.47
N ALA A 12 6.94 9.03 -3.37
CA ALA A 12 6.80 8.00 -2.35
C ALA A 12 7.17 6.61 -2.90
N ASN A 13 8.11 5.94 -2.23
CA ASN A 13 8.33 4.52 -2.46
C ASN A 13 7.30 3.71 -1.66
N LEU A 14 6.37 3.07 -2.36
CA LEU A 14 5.35 2.20 -1.78
C LEU A 14 5.68 0.70 -1.97
N SER A 15 6.94 0.38 -2.25
CA SER A 15 7.39 -1.01 -2.29
C SER A 15 7.15 -1.70 -0.94
N PRO A 16 6.93 -3.02 -0.93
CA PRO A 16 6.71 -3.76 0.30
C PRO A 16 7.87 -3.59 1.29
N PHE A 17 7.54 -3.30 2.54
CA PHE A 17 8.52 -3.08 3.59
C PHE A 17 8.15 -3.90 4.83
N ARG A 18 9.03 -4.85 5.20
CA ARG A 18 8.81 -5.77 6.34
C ARG A 18 7.47 -6.55 6.25
N GLY A 19 7.09 -6.94 5.03
CA GLY A 19 5.84 -7.63 4.78
C GLY A 19 5.37 -7.41 3.34
N VAL A 20 4.06 -7.41 3.15
CA VAL A 20 3.40 -7.21 1.84
C VAL A 20 2.88 -5.79 1.65
N GLU A 21 2.89 -5.00 2.71
CA GLU A 21 2.40 -3.63 2.76
C GLU A 21 3.56 -2.65 2.61
N PRO A 22 3.29 -1.43 2.12
CA PRO A 22 4.25 -0.33 2.16
C PRO A 22 4.65 0.05 3.59
N ASP A 23 5.73 0.81 3.72
CA ASP A 23 6.07 1.43 5.00
C ASP A 23 4.96 2.40 5.45
N ARG A 24 4.48 2.23 6.68
CA ARG A 24 3.41 3.07 7.23
C ARG A 24 3.83 4.52 7.42
N GLY A 25 5.13 4.76 7.67
CA GLY A 25 5.71 6.10 7.74
C GLY A 25 5.60 6.81 6.40
N SER A 26 6.11 6.18 5.33
CA SER A 26 5.99 6.68 3.96
C SER A 26 4.54 6.94 3.55
N VAL A 27 3.62 6.04 3.91
CA VAL A 27 2.18 6.22 3.65
C VAL A 27 1.64 7.46 4.38
N PHE A 28 1.98 7.63 5.65
CA PHE A 28 1.56 8.80 6.43
C PHE A 28 2.08 10.10 5.80
N GLU A 29 3.36 10.13 5.41
CA GLU A 29 3.99 11.31 4.83
C GLU A 29 3.40 11.66 3.45
N ALA A 30 3.14 10.65 2.61
CA ALA A 30 2.49 10.82 1.31
C ALA A 30 1.05 11.33 1.45
N ALA A 31 0.26 10.71 2.34
CA ALA A 31 -1.11 11.13 2.61
C ALA A 31 -1.17 12.55 3.21
N PHE A 32 -0.22 12.90 4.10
CA PHE A 32 -0.12 14.24 4.64
C PHE A 32 0.19 15.27 3.55
N ALA A 33 1.17 14.99 2.68
CA ALA A 33 1.52 15.86 1.56
C ALA A 33 0.33 16.08 0.61
N LEU A 34 -0.39 15.00 0.27
CA LEU A 34 -1.62 15.06 -0.52
C LEU A 34 -2.67 15.95 0.16
N ALA A 35 -2.89 15.79 1.46
CA ALA A 35 -3.89 16.53 2.22
C ALA A 35 -3.60 18.04 2.31
N ILE A 36 -2.33 18.45 2.29
CA ILE A 36 -1.93 19.87 2.27
C ILE A 36 -1.81 20.44 0.84
N GLY A 37 -2.26 19.70 -0.18
CA GLY A 37 -2.33 20.16 -1.56
C GLY A 37 -1.02 20.06 -2.34
N LYS A 38 -0.05 19.26 -1.88
CA LYS A 38 1.20 19.03 -2.62
C LYS A 38 1.01 17.93 -3.67
N PRO A 39 1.67 18.04 -4.84
CA PRO A 39 1.72 16.95 -5.78
C PRO A 39 2.48 15.77 -5.17
N VAL A 40 1.89 14.58 -5.29
CA VAL A 40 2.47 13.32 -4.83
C VAL A 40 2.47 12.33 -5.99
N ALA A 41 3.61 11.71 -6.25
CA ALA A 41 3.71 10.54 -7.12
C ALA A 41 4.22 9.37 -6.29
N ALA A 42 3.74 8.17 -6.58
CA ALA A 42 4.24 6.95 -5.94
C ALA A 42 4.78 5.94 -6.95
N TRP A 43 5.61 5.02 -6.47
CA TRP A 43 6.10 3.90 -7.26
C TRP A 43 6.23 2.65 -6.40
N ILE A 44 6.19 1.50 -7.06
CA ILE A 44 6.33 0.17 -6.45
C ILE A 44 7.36 -0.61 -7.26
N GLY A 45 8.32 -1.25 -6.58
CA GLY A 45 9.42 -1.96 -7.21
C GLY A 45 9.09 -3.38 -7.71
N ASP A 46 7.87 -3.85 -7.46
CA ASP A 46 7.35 -5.13 -7.94
C ASP A 46 6.12 -4.95 -8.84
N HIS A 47 5.68 -6.04 -9.47
CA HIS A 47 4.56 -6.09 -10.41
C HIS A 47 3.34 -6.85 -9.87
N TRP A 48 3.36 -7.22 -8.58
CA TRP A 48 2.30 -8.04 -8.00
C TRP A 48 1.12 -7.19 -7.55
N ASN A 49 -0.09 -7.73 -7.71
CA ASN A 49 -1.24 -7.22 -6.95
C ASN A 49 -1.19 -7.70 -5.48
N THR A 50 -1.98 -7.06 -4.60
CA THR A 50 -2.01 -7.36 -3.16
C THR A 50 -2.30 -8.84 -2.88
N ARG A 51 -3.17 -9.47 -3.66
CA ARG A 51 -3.49 -10.90 -3.52
C ARG A 51 -2.31 -11.79 -3.89
N GLU A 52 -1.71 -11.59 -5.05
CA GLU A 52 -0.53 -12.34 -5.52
C GLU A 52 0.60 -12.23 -4.52
N ARG A 53 0.89 -11.01 -4.07
CA ARG A 53 1.94 -10.76 -3.09
C ARG A 53 1.64 -11.47 -1.77
N SER A 54 0.40 -11.40 -1.29
CA SER A 54 -0.01 -12.09 -0.05
C SER A 54 0.07 -13.61 -0.17
N ALA A 55 -0.22 -14.18 -1.34
CA ALA A 55 -0.11 -15.62 -1.56
C ALA A 55 1.33 -16.14 -1.53
N VAL A 56 2.30 -15.32 -1.96
CA VAL A 56 3.73 -15.68 -2.00
C VAL A 56 4.43 -15.37 -0.68
N LEU A 57 4.22 -14.16 -0.14
CA LEU A 57 4.99 -13.64 1.00
C LEU A 57 4.31 -13.86 2.35
N ARG A 58 3.02 -14.27 2.36
CA ARG A 58 2.29 -14.61 3.59
C ARG A 58 1.63 -15.96 3.47
N ARG A 59 1.21 -16.47 4.62
CA ARG A 59 0.30 -17.62 4.66
C ARG A 59 -1.12 -17.08 4.55
N VAL A 60 -1.81 -17.43 3.48
CA VAL A 60 -3.21 -17.07 3.27
C VAL A 60 -4.12 -18.31 3.26
N TRP A 61 -5.41 -18.11 3.48
CA TRP A 61 -6.45 -19.13 3.37
C TRP A 61 -7.70 -18.53 2.73
N ARG A 62 -8.64 -19.37 2.30
CA ARG A 62 -9.95 -18.93 1.80
C ARG A 62 -11.02 -19.19 2.85
N ASP A 63 -11.82 -18.17 3.16
CA ASP A 63 -12.97 -18.32 4.04
C ASP A 63 -14.15 -19.03 3.37
N ALA A 64 -15.25 -19.20 4.10
CA ALA A 64 -16.45 -19.86 3.62
C ALA A 64 -17.06 -19.17 2.38
N ASP A 65 -16.81 -17.86 2.21
CA ASP A 65 -17.24 -17.08 1.06
C ASP A 65 -16.20 -17.11 -0.09
N GLY A 66 -15.13 -17.90 0.05
CA GLY A 66 -14.05 -18.02 -0.92
C GLY A 66 -13.07 -16.83 -0.91
N ARG A 67 -13.21 -15.89 0.02
CA ARG A 67 -12.36 -14.68 0.11
C ARG A 67 -11.01 -15.01 0.71
N VAL A 68 -9.96 -14.37 0.19
CA VAL A 68 -8.60 -14.58 0.68
C VAL A 68 -8.40 -13.82 1.99
N ARG A 69 -7.94 -14.53 3.02
CA ARG A 69 -7.63 -13.98 4.33
C ARG A 69 -6.20 -14.29 4.73
N ASP A 70 -5.61 -13.37 5.47
CA ASP A 70 -4.32 -13.58 6.14
C ASP A 70 -4.47 -14.64 7.24
N LYS A 71 -3.54 -15.58 7.35
CA LYS A 71 -3.56 -16.60 8.42
C LYS A 71 -3.10 -16.05 9.78
N THR A 72 -2.39 -14.93 9.81
CA THR A 72 -1.79 -14.36 11.02
C THR A 72 -2.83 -13.63 11.85
N ASP A 73 -3.68 -12.82 11.21
CA ASP A 73 -4.66 -11.95 11.88
C ASP A 73 -6.11 -12.15 11.38
N GLY A 74 -6.34 -12.98 10.36
CA GLY A 74 -7.67 -13.19 9.78
C GLY A 74 -8.17 -12.04 8.91
N GLY A 75 -7.33 -11.03 8.66
CA GLY A 75 -7.63 -9.86 7.85
C GLY A 75 -8.00 -10.24 6.42
N LEU A 76 -8.99 -9.55 5.85
CA LEU A 76 -9.37 -9.70 4.45
C LEU A 76 -8.25 -9.12 3.57
N VAL A 77 -7.77 -9.91 2.61
CA VAL A 77 -6.83 -9.44 1.60
C VAL A 77 -7.61 -8.81 0.45
N GLU A 78 -7.32 -7.55 0.15
CA GLU A 78 -7.94 -6.85 -0.97
C GLU A 78 -7.65 -7.55 -2.31
N ASP A 79 -8.68 -7.69 -3.13
CA ASP A 79 -8.65 -8.37 -4.43
C ASP A 79 -9.21 -7.48 -5.54
N PHE A 80 -8.74 -6.24 -5.58
CA PHE A 80 -9.13 -5.27 -6.61
C PHE A 80 -8.20 -5.29 -7.83
N GLY A 81 -7.25 -6.23 -7.88
CA GLY A 81 -6.18 -6.22 -8.87
C GLY A 81 -5.16 -5.08 -8.68
N LEU A 82 -5.22 -4.38 -7.55
CA LEU A 82 -4.34 -3.24 -7.24
C LEU A 82 -3.07 -3.71 -6.50
N PRO A 83 -1.94 -3.00 -6.68
CA PRO A 83 -0.66 -3.41 -6.12
C PRO A 83 -0.50 -3.09 -4.64
N VAL A 84 -1.31 -2.20 -4.08
CA VAL A 84 -1.35 -1.84 -2.65
C VAL A 84 -2.79 -1.58 -2.25
N ASN A 85 -3.01 -1.23 -0.97
CA ASN A 85 -4.31 -0.79 -0.48
C ASN A 85 -4.97 0.23 -1.44
N LEU A 86 -6.27 0.04 -1.69
CA LEU A 86 -7.03 0.85 -2.65
C LEU A 86 -6.90 2.36 -2.44
N MET A 87 -6.78 2.82 -1.19
CA MET A 87 -6.67 4.25 -0.90
C MET A 87 -5.38 4.84 -1.48
N LEU A 88 -4.29 4.07 -1.47
CA LEU A 88 -3.00 4.47 -2.02
C LEU A 88 -2.99 4.33 -3.53
N ALA A 89 -3.46 3.18 -4.04
CA ALA A 89 -3.45 2.90 -5.46
C ALA A 89 -4.35 3.85 -6.26
N CYS A 90 -5.51 4.25 -5.73
CA CYS A 90 -6.40 5.17 -6.44
C CYS A 90 -6.04 6.66 -6.25
N SER A 91 -5.18 7.00 -5.28
CA SER A 91 -4.87 8.40 -4.97
C SER A 91 -3.45 8.82 -5.36
N LEU A 92 -2.51 7.87 -5.45
CA LEU A 92 -1.07 8.16 -5.56
C LEU A 92 -0.38 7.49 -6.77
N LEU A 93 -1.02 6.46 -7.36
CA LEU A 93 -0.54 5.73 -8.54
C LEU A 93 -1.41 6.07 -9.74
#